data_AF-A0AA37MC36-F1
#
_entry.id   AF-A0AA37MC36-F1
#
_cell.length_a   1.000
_cell.length_b   1.000
_cell.length_c   1.000
_cell.angle_alpha   90.00
_cell.angle_beta   90.00
_cell.angle_gamma   90.00
#
_symmetry.space_group_name_H-M   'P 1'
#
loop_
_entity.id
_entity.type
_entity.pdbx_description
1 polymer ?
#
loop_
_entity_poly.entity_id
_entity_poly.type
_entity_poly.pdbx_seq_one_letter_code
_entity_poly.pdbx_strand_id
1 'polypeptide(L)'
;MADGLSEEAPARPVEDGGAVDALAQLEEVIHAAGSAAAWAAAAGISPAYVSDVRLGRRAPGAAVLRALRLQRVVSYVPVGEARP
;
A
#
# COMPACT_ATOMS: atom_id res chain seq x y z
N MET A 1 -44.08 19.22 6.47
CA MET A 1 -42.87 19.66 5.74
C MET A 1 -41.81 19.93 6.79
N ALA A 2 -41.06 18.90 7.16
CA ALA A 2 -39.90 19.01 8.03
C ALA A 2 -38.78 18.25 7.34
N ASP A 3 -37.69 18.97 7.19
CA ASP A 3 -36.57 18.77 6.31
C ASP A 3 -35.78 17.50 6.66
N GLY A 4 -35.44 16.73 5.63
CA GLY A 4 -34.64 15.53 5.74
C GLY A 4 -33.18 15.86 5.94
N LEU A 5 -32.69 15.70 7.16
CA LEU A 5 -31.27 15.59 7.45
C LEU A 5 -31.05 14.18 7.99
N SER A 6 -30.86 13.24 7.06
CA SER A 6 -30.21 11.97 7.38
C SER A 6 -28.81 12.32 7.86
N GLU A 7 -28.60 12.27 9.18
CA GLU A 7 -27.28 12.33 9.79
C GLU A 7 -26.38 11.34 9.07
N GLU A 8 -25.35 11.88 8.42
CA GLU A 8 -24.24 11.15 7.82
C GLU A 8 -23.84 10.02 8.76
N ALA A 9 -24.00 8.79 8.28
CA ALA A 9 -23.42 7.63 8.93
C ALA A 9 -21.96 7.97 9.23
N PRO A 10 -21.48 7.90 10.50
CA PRO A 10 -20.09 8.12 10.77
C PRO A 10 -19.34 7.13 9.91
N ALA A 11 -18.54 7.64 8.96
CA ALA A 11 -17.58 6.85 8.21
C ALA A 11 -16.83 6.08 9.28
N ARG A 12 -17.17 4.78 9.42
CA ARG A 12 -16.58 3.95 10.47
C ARG A 12 -15.08 4.19 10.33
N PRO A 13 -14.36 4.51 11.41
CA PRO A 13 -12.91 4.48 11.32
C PRO A 13 -12.62 3.11 10.75
N VAL A 14 -12.12 3.08 9.51
CA VAL A 14 -11.60 1.87 8.93
C VAL A 14 -10.51 1.52 9.92
N GLU A 15 -10.83 0.58 10.82
CA GLU A 15 -9.88 0.15 11.82
C GLU A 15 -8.65 -0.20 11.00
N ASP A 16 -7.57 0.54 11.26
CA ASP A 16 -6.31 0.45 10.53
C ASP A 16 -5.85 -0.98 10.75
N GLY A 17 -6.30 -1.87 9.86
CA GLY A 17 -5.82 -3.24 9.77
C GLY A 17 -4.36 -3.06 9.44
N GLY A 18 -3.54 -3.05 10.50
CA GLY A 18 -2.36 -2.21 10.62
C GLY A 18 -1.59 -2.08 9.32
N ALA A 19 -1.32 -0.84 8.90
CA ALA A 19 -0.54 -0.53 7.70
C ALA A 19 0.59 -1.55 7.51
N VAL A 20 0.38 -2.48 6.57
CA VAL A 20 1.32 -3.58 6.32
C VAL A 20 2.56 -3.01 5.67
N ASP A 21 3.70 -3.22 6.32
CA ASP A 21 4.98 -2.75 5.80
C ASP A 21 5.36 -3.58 4.57
N ALA A 22 5.14 -2.99 3.40
CA ALA A 22 5.35 -3.67 2.12
C ALA A 22 6.82 -4.07 1.90
N LEU A 23 7.77 -3.37 2.56
CA LEU A 23 9.19 -3.71 2.51
C LEU A 23 9.51 -4.92 3.38
N ALA A 24 8.97 -4.98 4.59
CA ALA A 24 9.10 -6.15 5.46
C ALA A 24 8.54 -7.41 4.80
N GLN A 25 7.35 -7.32 4.20
CA GLN A 25 6.75 -8.43 3.45
C GLN A 25 7.60 -8.82 2.25
N LEU A 26 8.17 -7.84 1.54
CA LEU A 26 9.07 -8.07 0.41
C LEU A 26 10.34 -8.81 0.83
N GLU A 27 10.97 -8.43 1.94
CA GLU A 27 12.15 -9.12 2.47
C GLU A 27 11.83 -10.58 2.82
N GLU A 28 10.68 -10.85 3.42
CA GLU A 28 10.28 -12.20 3.80
C GLU A 28 10.07 -13.12 2.58
N VAL A 29 9.38 -12.64 1.55
CA VAL A 29 9.20 -13.44 0.32
C VAL A 29 10.50 -13.62 -0.46
N ILE A 30 11.41 -12.65 -0.37
CA ILE A 30 12.75 -12.74 -0.96
C ILE A 30 13.59 -13.78 -0.22
N HIS A 31 13.52 -13.81 1.11
CA HIS A 31 14.19 -14.81 1.92
C HIS A 31 13.65 -16.21 1.62
N ALA A 32 12.32 -16.37 1.54
CA ALA A 32 11.68 -17.64 1.18
C ALA A 32 12.02 -18.12 -0.24
N ALA A 33 12.21 -17.19 -1.19
CA ALA A 33 12.66 -17.49 -2.54
C ALA A 33 14.18 -17.72 -2.65
N GLY A 34 14.94 -17.46 -1.59
CA GLY A 34 16.39 -17.56 -1.51
C GLY A 34 17.17 -16.37 -2.08
N SER A 35 16.58 -15.56 -2.95
CA SER A 35 17.18 -14.31 -3.41
C SER A 35 16.18 -13.35 -4.04
N ALA A 36 16.54 -12.06 -4.07
CA ALA A 36 15.71 -11.03 -4.69
C ALA A 36 15.51 -11.26 -6.19
N ALA A 37 16.56 -11.74 -6.87
CA ALA A 37 16.50 -12.07 -8.29
C ALA A 37 15.61 -13.28 -8.58
N ALA A 38 15.67 -14.32 -7.73
CA ALA A 38 14.82 -15.50 -7.86
C ALA A 38 13.34 -15.16 -7.64
N TRP A 39 13.03 -14.38 -6.60
CA TRP A 39 11.67 -13.89 -6.38
C TRP A 39 11.19 -13.00 -7.53
N ALA A 40 12.02 -12.07 -8.00
CA ALA A 40 11.69 -11.19 -9.11
C ALA A 40 11.39 -11.98 -10.39
N ALA A 41 12.21 -12.99 -10.71
CA ALA A 41 11.99 -13.88 -11.85
C ALA A 41 10.67 -14.66 -11.72
N ALA A 42 10.37 -15.21 -10.53
CA ALA A 42 9.12 -15.92 -10.26
C ALA A 42 7.89 -15.00 -10.34
N ALA A 43 8.02 -13.75 -9.90
CA ALA A 43 6.98 -12.73 -9.93
C ALA A 43 6.84 -12.05 -11.31
N GLY A 44 7.75 -12.31 -12.27
CA GLY A 44 7.78 -11.63 -13.56
C GLY A 44 8.14 -10.14 -13.45
N ILE A 45 8.88 -9.75 -12.41
CA ILE A 45 9.28 -8.37 -12.13
C ILE A 45 10.78 -8.21 -12.45
N SER A 46 11.18 -7.05 -12.95
CA SER A 46 12.60 -6.77 -13.19
C SER A 46 13.39 -6.78 -11.88
N PRO A 47 14.51 -7.52 -11.77
CA PRO A 47 15.33 -7.57 -10.56
C PRO A 47 15.94 -6.20 -10.21
N ALA A 48 16.21 -5.36 -11.22
CA ALA A 48 16.64 -3.98 -11.00
C ALA A 48 15.55 -3.16 -10.30
N TYR A 49 14.29 -3.31 -10.73
CA TYR A 49 13.17 -2.63 -10.11
C TYR A 49 12.93 -3.09 -8.67
N VAL A 50 13.05 -4.40 -8.38
CA VAL A 50 12.98 -4.91 -7.01
C VAL A 50 14.10 -4.33 -6.14
N SER A 51 15.31 -4.21 -6.69
CA SER A 51 16.44 -3.58 -5.99
C SER A 51 16.21 -2.10 -5.71
N ASP A 52 15.68 -1.32 -6.65
CA ASP A 52 15.32 0.09 -6.44
C ASP A 52 14.25 0.26 -5.36
N VAL A 53 13.28 -0.64 -5.30
CA VAL A 53 12.25 -0.65 -4.26
C VAL A 53 12.86 -0.96 -2.89
N ARG A 54 13.72 -1.99 -2.79
CA ARG A 54 14.42 -2.33 -1.54
C ARG A 54 15.32 -1.21 -1.03
N LEU A 55 15.99 -0.49 -1.94
CA LEU A 55 16.85 0.65 -1.60
C LEU A 55 16.08 1.93 -1.27
N GLY A 56 14.74 1.90 -1.31
CA GLY A 56 13.90 3.07 -1.05
C GLY A 56 13.98 4.15 -2.14
N ARG A 57 14.66 3.87 -3.27
CA ARG A 57 14.76 4.79 -4.41
C ARG A 57 13.42 4.95 -5.13
N ARG A 58 12.56 3.93 -5.04
CA ARG A 58 11.25 3.92 -5.66
C ARG A 58 10.22 3.27 -4.75
N ALA A 59 9.03 3.84 -4.68
CA ALA A 59 7.93 3.21 -3.97
C ALA A 59 7.51 1.88 -4.65
N PRO A 60 7.06 0.87 -3.89
CA PRO A 60 6.51 -0.35 -4.45
C PRO A 60 5.26 0.00 -5.28
N GLY A 61 5.35 -0.28 -6.57
CA GLY A 61 4.28 -0.02 -7.53
C GLY A 61 3.31 -1.19 -7.60
N ALA A 62 2.29 -1.06 -8.45
CA ALA A 62 1.22 -2.05 -8.59
C ALA A 62 1.73 -3.47 -8.87
N ALA A 63 2.81 -3.64 -9.64
CA ALA A 63 3.38 -4.95 -9.92
C ALA A 63 3.90 -5.66 -8.66
N VAL A 64 4.70 -4.95 -7.85
CA VAL A 64 5.24 -5.49 -6.58
C VAL A 64 4.11 -5.75 -5.60
N LEU A 65 3.19 -4.80 -5.46
CA LEU A 65 2.04 -4.96 -4.56
C LEU A 65 1.16 -6.14 -4.94
N ARG A 66 0.83 -6.33 -6.24
CA ARG A 66 0.08 -7.50 -6.69
C ARG A 66 0.82 -8.82 -6.43
N ALA A 67 2.14 -8.85 -6.64
CA ALA A 67 2.95 -10.03 -6.35
C ALA A 67 2.96 -10.36 -4.84
N LEU A 68 2.94 -9.34 -3.99
CA LEU A 68 2.83 -9.46 -2.54
C LEU A 68 1.38 -9.66 -2.04
N ARG A 69 0.40 -9.67 -2.96
CA ARG A 69 -1.04 -9.66 -2.64
C ARG A 69 -1.46 -8.49 -1.74
N LEU A 70 -0.76 -7.37 -1.86
CA LEU A 70 -1.02 -6.12 -1.19
C LEU A 70 -1.79 -5.16 -2.11
N GLN A 71 -2.59 -4.29 -1.51
CA GLN A 71 -3.29 -3.22 -2.20
C GLN A 71 -2.90 -1.87 -1.61
N ARG A 72 -2.56 -0.90 -2.48
CA ARG A 72 -2.35 0.48 -2.05
C ARG A 72 -3.69 1.19 -1.92
N VAL A 73 -4.06 1.56 -0.69
CA VAL A 73 -5.20 2.43 -0.40
C VAL A 73 -4.66 3.84 -0.16
N VAL A 74 -5.15 4.82 -0.92
CA VAL A 74 -4.81 6.25 -0.74
C VAL A 74 -6.07 6.96 -0.28
N SER A 75 -6.01 7.60 0.89
CA SER A 75 -7.11 8.40 1.42
C SER A 75 -6.71 9.88 1.43
N TYR A 76 -7.61 10.74 0.99
CA TYR A 76 -7.45 12.20 1.02
C TYR A 76 -8.39 12.75 2.08
N VAL A 77 -7.82 13.48 3.04
CA VAL A 77 -8.61 14.21 4.03
C VAL A 77 -8.79 15.66 3.57
N PRO A 78 -9.93 16.29 3.85
CA PRO A 78 -10.10 17.71 3.57
C PRO A 78 -9.00 18.50 4.29
N VAL A 79 -8.39 19.45 3.58
CA VAL A 79 -7.56 20.46 4.24
C VAL A 79 -8.52 21.25 5.13
N GLY A 80 -8.35 21.16 6.45
CA GLY A 80 -9.22 21.85 7.39
C GLY A 80 -9.30 23.33 6.98
N GLU A 81 -10.53 23.82 6.85
CA GLU A 81 -10.81 25.18 6.41
C GLU A 81 -9.91 26.16 7.17
N ALA A 82 -8.98 26.79 6.43
CA ALA A 82 -8.14 27.84 6.98
C ALA A 82 -9.08 28.97 7.40
N ARG A 83 -9.41 28.99 8.69
CA ARG A 83 -10.17 30.09 9.27
C ARG A 83 -9.34 31.36 9.08
N PRO A 84 -9.86 32.40 8.39
CA PRO A 84 -9.20 33.69 8.28
C PRO A 84 -9.10 34.37 9.65
#